data_AF-A0A0F9B125-F1
#
_entry.id   AF-A0A0F9B125-F1
#
_cell.length_a   1.000
_cell.length_b   1.000
_cell.length_c   1.000
_cell.angle_alpha   90.00
_cell.angle_beta   90.00
_cell.angle_gamma   90.00
#
_symmetry.space_group_name_H-M   'P 1'
#
loop_
_entity.id
_entity.type
_entity.pdbx_description
1 polymer ?
#
loop_
_entity_poly.entity_id
_entity_poly.type
_entity_poly.pdbx_seq_one_letter_code
_entity_poly.pdbx_strand_id
1 'polypeptide(L)'
;MIDTTPLPDYSGTPIRFECLQCGRCCKDILKHAMGSLKGPYLSPEETALFPPHTVSPSIGRGFDIDHITVTRYQINQAHCPQLVEDNQCAIYENRPLVCRRFPLMWSNGNITNIAHGDDCKFISHKESELGHHLYFYFRKHQFVCPGCWMAHDKEMRLIKLHAFDAAMSGMNIYSFDLWRRKWHLIDDLLE
;
A
#
# COMPACT_ATOMS: atom_id res chain seq x y z
N MET A 1 7.14 25.68 -10.66
CA MET A 1 5.69 25.55 -10.93
C MET A 1 5.39 24.07 -11.01
N ILE A 2 4.33 23.58 -10.37
CA ILE A 2 3.86 22.21 -10.58
C ILE A 2 3.00 22.22 -11.84
N ASP A 3 3.25 21.30 -12.77
CA ASP A 3 2.35 21.11 -13.90
C ASP A 3 1.04 20.48 -13.39
N THR A 4 -0.03 21.27 -13.41
CA THR A 4 -1.37 20.83 -13.00
C THR A 4 -2.24 20.41 -14.19
N THR A 5 -1.67 20.26 -15.39
CA THR A 5 -2.40 19.84 -16.59
C THR A 5 -2.94 18.43 -16.37
N PRO A 6 -4.28 18.21 -16.36
CA PRO A 6 -4.83 16.88 -16.23
C PRO A 6 -4.57 16.14 -17.54
N LEU A 7 -3.65 15.18 -17.53
CA LEU A 7 -3.51 14.25 -18.66
C LEU A 7 -4.80 13.42 -18.76
N PRO A 8 -5.55 13.51 -19.87
CA PRO A 8 -6.87 12.92 -19.98
C PRO A 8 -6.77 11.42 -20.26
N ASP A 9 -7.82 10.67 -19.94
CA ASP A 9 -8.16 9.55 -20.83
C ASP A 9 -8.71 10.18 -22.12
N TYR A 10 -8.23 9.76 -23.28
CA TYR A 10 -8.53 10.41 -24.56
C TYR A 10 -9.99 10.25 -25.04
N SER A 11 -10.91 9.77 -24.19
CA SER A 11 -12.33 9.56 -24.50
C SER A 11 -13.32 10.11 -23.46
N GLY A 12 -12.87 10.42 -22.23
CA GLY A 12 -13.74 10.71 -21.08
C GLY A 12 -14.45 9.48 -20.50
N THR A 13 -13.98 8.26 -20.80
CA THR A 13 -14.64 7.01 -20.41
C THR A 13 -14.00 6.40 -19.15
N PRO A 14 -14.74 6.24 -18.04
CA PRO A 14 -14.17 5.73 -16.79
C PRO A 14 -13.58 4.32 -16.91
N ILE A 15 -12.31 4.18 -16.51
CA ILE A 15 -11.61 2.89 -16.41
C ILE A 15 -12.25 2.10 -15.26
N ARG A 16 -12.99 1.04 -15.58
CA ARG A 16 -13.59 0.12 -14.60
C ARG A 16 -12.59 -0.99 -14.29
N PHE A 17 -12.08 -1.03 -13.06
CA PHE A 17 -11.08 -2.03 -12.66
C PHE A 17 -11.69 -3.41 -12.44
N GLU A 18 -11.01 -4.44 -12.95
CA GLU A 18 -11.32 -5.84 -12.66
C GLU A 18 -10.05 -6.59 -12.23
N CYS A 19 -10.10 -7.28 -11.09
CA CYS A 19 -8.96 -8.04 -10.60
C CYS A 19 -8.94 -9.43 -11.25
N LEU A 20 -8.15 -9.60 -12.32
CA LEU A 20 -7.97 -10.85 -13.07
C LEU A 20 -7.25 -11.99 -12.29
N GLN A 21 -7.22 -11.92 -10.94
CA GLN A 21 -6.58 -12.83 -9.98
C GLN A 21 -5.16 -13.32 -10.35
N CYS A 22 -4.43 -12.56 -11.16
CA CYS A 22 -3.19 -13.00 -11.85
C CYS A 22 -1.94 -13.17 -10.98
N GLY A 23 -2.05 -13.07 -9.65
CA GLY A 23 -0.95 -13.21 -8.68
C GLY A 23 0.22 -12.22 -8.77
N ARG A 24 0.33 -11.36 -9.79
CA ARG A 24 1.47 -10.43 -9.99
C ARG A 24 1.76 -9.58 -8.74
N CYS A 25 0.74 -8.93 -8.18
CA CYS A 25 0.86 -8.11 -6.97
C CYS A 25 1.12 -8.88 -5.66
N CYS A 26 1.26 -10.21 -5.73
CA CYS A 26 1.68 -11.08 -4.65
C CYS A 26 3.14 -11.56 -4.81
N LYS A 27 3.84 -11.09 -5.85
CA LYS A 27 5.27 -11.30 -6.09
C LYS A 27 6.02 -9.99 -5.87
N ASP A 28 7.29 -10.09 -5.49
CA ASP A 28 8.23 -8.99 -5.26
C ASP A 28 7.59 -7.83 -4.47
N ILE A 29 6.94 -8.20 -3.36
CA ILE A 29 6.07 -7.32 -2.57
C ILE A 29 6.86 -6.45 -1.59
N LEU A 30 8.14 -6.75 -1.36
CA LEU A 30 9.04 -5.90 -0.61
C LEU A 30 9.61 -4.82 -1.56
N LYS A 31 9.34 -3.56 -1.26
CA LYS A 31 9.81 -2.41 -2.04
C LYS A 31 10.65 -1.49 -1.13
N HIS A 32 11.63 -0.79 -1.71
CA HIS A 32 12.33 0.27 -0.99
C HIS A 32 11.47 1.54 -0.98
N ALA A 33 11.20 2.10 0.20
CA ALA A 33 10.43 3.31 0.40
C ALA A 33 10.95 4.06 1.63
N MET A 34 11.14 5.38 1.52
CA MET A 34 11.65 6.24 2.62
C MET A 34 12.91 5.64 3.29
N GLY A 35 13.97 5.44 2.50
CA GLY A 35 15.28 4.94 2.98
C GLY A 35 15.29 3.54 3.62
N SER A 36 14.18 2.79 3.53
CA SER A 36 13.92 1.53 4.23
C SER A 36 13.35 0.47 3.27
N LEU A 37 13.57 -0.81 3.55
CA LEU A 37 12.85 -1.91 2.91
C LEU A 37 11.52 -2.15 3.64
N LYS A 38 10.42 -2.15 2.89
CA LYS A 38 9.04 -2.25 3.41
C LYS A 38 8.24 -3.30 2.67
N GLY A 39 7.41 -4.04 3.39
CA GLY A 39 6.38 -4.91 2.83
C GLY A 39 4.97 -4.34 2.98
N PRO A 40 3.93 -5.02 2.43
CA PRO A 40 2.54 -4.61 2.59
C PRO A 40 2.13 -4.53 4.06
N TYR A 41 1.51 -3.41 4.45
CA TYR A 41 1.08 -3.13 5.82
C TYR A 41 -0.10 -4.01 6.24
N LEU A 42 -0.12 -4.40 7.52
CA LEU A 42 -1.19 -5.13 8.17
C LEU A 42 -1.64 -4.37 9.43
N SER A 43 -2.94 -4.38 9.73
CA SER A 43 -3.43 -4.04 11.07
C SER A 43 -3.06 -5.15 12.07
N PRO A 44 -3.13 -4.91 13.40
CA PRO A 44 -2.89 -5.95 14.40
C PRO A 44 -3.77 -7.19 14.20
N GLU A 45 -5.04 -7.00 13.83
CA GLU A 45 -6.00 -8.09 13.58
C GLU A 45 -5.68 -8.84 12.27
N GLU A 46 -5.23 -8.11 11.23
CA GLU A 46 -4.85 -8.69 9.94
C GLU A 46 -3.53 -9.51 10.01
N THR A 47 -2.78 -9.47 11.13
CA THR A 47 -1.63 -10.39 11.33
C THR A 47 -2.05 -11.86 11.39
N ALA A 48 -3.26 -12.15 11.88
CA ALA A 48 -3.80 -13.52 11.96
C ALA A 48 -4.08 -14.14 10.58
N LEU A 49 -4.02 -13.35 9.50
CA LEU A 49 -4.13 -13.83 8.12
C LEU A 49 -2.82 -14.43 7.58
N PHE A 50 -1.72 -14.43 8.35
CA PHE A 50 -0.40 -14.84 7.89
C PHE A 50 0.35 -15.69 8.94
N PRO A 51 1.23 -16.62 8.52
CA PRO A 51 2.07 -17.37 9.47
C PRO A 51 2.95 -16.40 10.28
N PRO A 52 3.04 -16.51 11.63
CA PRO A 52 3.66 -15.46 12.46
C PRO A 52 5.10 -15.08 12.10
N HIS A 53 5.91 -16.03 11.62
CA HIS A 53 7.29 -15.77 11.18
C HIS A 53 7.39 -14.93 9.89
N THR A 54 6.32 -14.86 9.10
CA THR A 54 6.23 -14.05 7.87
C THR A 54 5.77 -12.61 8.12
N VAL A 55 5.52 -12.25 9.38
CA VAL A 55 5.07 -10.93 9.82
C VAL A 55 6.16 -10.26 10.64
N SER A 56 6.24 -8.93 10.60
CA SER A 56 7.14 -8.14 11.46
C SER A 56 6.53 -6.79 11.79
N PRO A 57 7.02 -6.08 12.83
CA PRO A 57 6.63 -4.68 13.08
C PRO A 57 6.89 -3.82 11.84
N SER A 58 6.12 -2.73 11.68
CA SER A 58 6.28 -1.79 10.57
C SER A 58 6.21 -0.33 11.00
N ILE A 59 5.20 0.00 11.81
CA ILE A 59 5.04 1.32 12.44
C ILE A 59 4.81 1.12 13.94
N GLY A 60 5.40 1.98 14.75
CA GLY A 60 5.18 2.07 16.18
C GLY A 60 5.25 3.51 16.66
N ARG A 61 5.08 3.70 17.97
CA ARG A 61 5.16 5.01 18.63
C ARG A 61 5.76 4.90 20.02
N GLY A 62 6.44 5.96 20.46
CA GLY A 62 7.06 6.05 21.77
C GLY A 62 7.58 7.46 22.03
N PHE A 63 8.10 7.73 23.21
CA PHE A 63 8.85 8.97 23.46
C PHE A 63 10.30 8.84 22.96
N ASP A 64 10.84 7.64 23.04
CA ASP A 64 12.17 7.25 22.59
C ASP A 64 12.13 5.92 21.80
N ILE A 65 13.30 5.47 21.33
CA ILE A 65 13.46 4.29 20.48
C ILE A 65 13.42 2.95 21.25
N ASP A 66 13.62 2.96 22.56
CA ASP A 66 13.62 1.76 23.40
C ASP A 66 12.20 1.42 23.89
N HIS A 67 11.33 2.43 24.05
CA HIS A 67 9.95 2.29 24.53
C HIS A 67 8.89 2.33 23.41
N ILE A 68 9.15 1.66 22.28
CA ILE A 68 8.23 1.64 21.13
C ILE A 68 7.07 0.66 21.32
N THR A 69 5.85 1.20 21.35
CA THR A 69 4.60 0.43 21.18
C THR A 69 4.33 0.21 19.69
N VAL A 70 4.26 -1.04 19.23
CA VAL A 70 3.94 -1.38 17.84
C VAL A 70 2.46 -1.15 17.55
N THR A 71 2.15 -0.45 16.45
CA THR A 71 0.78 -0.10 16.05
C THR A 71 0.39 -0.63 14.66
N ARG A 72 1.38 -0.95 13.80
CA ARG A 72 1.17 -1.63 12.53
C ARG A 72 2.26 -2.64 12.24
N TYR A 73 1.88 -3.69 11.52
CA TYR A 73 2.76 -4.76 11.08
C TYR A 73 2.95 -4.71 9.57
N GLN A 74 3.85 -5.55 9.04
CA GLN A 74 4.07 -5.76 7.61
C GLN A 74 4.41 -7.21 7.33
N ILE A 75 4.12 -7.68 6.12
CA ILE A 75 4.66 -8.95 5.60
C ILE A 75 6.16 -8.78 5.35
N ASN A 76 7.00 -9.73 5.79
CA ASN A 76 8.46 -9.64 5.71
C ASN A 76 9.09 -10.53 4.60
N GLN A 77 8.27 -11.12 3.73
CA GLN A 77 8.67 -12.05 2.67
C GLN A 77 8.60 -11.37 1.29
N ALA A 78 9.55 -11.73 0.39
CA ALA A 78 9.57 -11.22 -0.99
C ALA A 78 8.36 -11.68 -1.82
N HIS A 79 7.82 -12.86 -1.53
CA HIS A 79 6.59 -13.39 -2.11
C HIS A 79 5.53 -13.52 -1.01
N CYS A 80 4.26 -13.29 -1.37
CA CYS A 80 3.17 -13.34 -0.42
C CYS A 80 2.98 -14.78 0.13
N PRO A 81 2.96 -15.00 1.46
CA PRO A 81 2.73 -16.33 2.05
C PRO A 81 1.36 -16.95 1.74
N GLN A 82 0.46 -16.18 1.15
CA GLN A 82 -0.89 -16.59 0.75
C GLN A 82 -1.04 -16.72 -0.79
N LEU A 83 0.06 -16.66 -1.54
CA LEU A 83 0.11 -17.01 -2.95
C LEU A 83 0.33 -18.53 -3.07
N VAL A 84 -0.66 -19.24 -3.59
CA VAL A 84 -0.60 -20.69 -3.79
C VAL A 84 -0.25 -21.04 -5.24
N GLU A 85 -0.26 -22.33 -5.54
CA GLU A 85 -0.15 -22.87 -6.90
C GLU A 85 -1.19 -22.23 -7.84
N ASP A 86 -0.91 -22.24 -9.15
CA ASP A 86 -1.61 -21.46 -10.19
C ASP A 86 -1.61 -19.92 -10.00
N ASN A 87 -0.83 -19.39 -9.05
CA ASN A 87 -0.74 -17.95 -8.71
C ASN A 87 -2.01 -17.37 -8.06
N GLN A 88 -2.86 -18.22 -7.48
CA GLN A 88 -4.08 -17.78 -6.79
C GLN A 88 -3.80 -17.30 -5.37
N CYS A 89 -4.69 -16.47 -4.81
CA CYS A 89 -4.59 -16.01 -3.42
C CYS A 89 -5.53 -16.83 -2.52
N ALA A 90 -4.99 -17.64 -1.62
CA ALA A 90 -5.79 -18.53 -0.75
C ALA A 90 -6.77 -17.78 0.17
N ILE A 91 -6.51 -16.51 0.47
CA ILE A 91 -7.40 -15.64 1.26
C ILE A 91 -8.10 -14.56 0.42
N TYR A 92 -8.33 -14.76 -0.89
CA TYR A 92 -8.78 -13.70 -1.80
C TYR A 92 -9.98 -12.86 -1.30
N GLU A 93 -11.02 -13.47 -0.72
CA GLU A 93 -12.15 -12.74 -0.13
C GLU A 93 -11.81 -12.05 1.20
N ASN A 94 -10.92 -12.65 1.98
CA ASN A 94 -10.49 -12.20 3.31
C ASN A 94 -9.17 -11.40 3.31
N ARG A 95 -8.71 -10.92 2.14
CA ARG A 95 -7.44 -10.20 1.96
C ARG A 95 -7.30 -9.02 2.95
N PRO A 96 -6.08 -8.69 3.41
CA PRO A 96 -5.85 -7.52 4.25
C PRO A 96 -6.18 -6.21 3.51
N LEU A 97 -6.35 -5.13 4.27
CA LEU A 97 -6.86 -3.85 3.76
C LEU A 97 -6.01 -3.28 2.61
N VAL A 98 -4.68 -3.39 2.73
CA VAL A 98 -3.72 -3.00 1.70
C VAL A 98 -3.92 -3.75 0.37
N CYS A 99 -4.27 -5.04 0.43
CA CYS A 99 -4.52 -5.87 -0.75
C CYS A 99 -5.94 -5.68 -1.33
N ARG A 100 -6.92 -5.31 -0.50
CA ARG A 100 -8.27 -4.89 -0.94
C ARG A 100 -8.27 -3.51 -1.60
N ARG A 101 -7.27 -2.67 -1.28
CA ARG A 101 -7.05 -1.34 -1.87
C ARG A 101 -6.40 -1.40 -3.26
N PHE A 102 -5.65 -2.46 -3.58
CA PHE A 102 -4.98 -2.64 -4.85
C PHE A 102 -5.97 -2.61 -6.05
N PRO A 103 -5.68 -1.90 -7.17
CA PRO A 103 -4.38 -1.40 -7.61
C PRO A 103 -4.15 0.07 -7.27
N LEU A 104 -4.98 0.68 -6.43
CA LEU A 104 -4.67 2.00 -5.91
C LEU A 104 -3.36 1.91 -5.11
N MET A 105 -2.49 2.90 -5.22
CA MET A 105 -1.19 3.00 -4.53
C MET A 105 -1.13 4.26 -3.69
N TRP A 106 -0.35 4.21 -2.61
CA TRP A 106 -0.21 5.36 -1.71
C TRP A 106 0.63 6.45 -2.38
N SER A 107 0.29 7.71 -2.13
CA SER A 107 1.03 8.88 -2.59
C SER A 107 0.74 10.07 -1.69
N ASN A 108 1.55 11.13 -1.80
CA ASN A 108 1.51 12.24 -0.86
C ASN A 108 0.23 13.09 -1.01
N GLY A 109 -0.59 13.16 0.04
CA GLY A 109 -1.74 14.07 0.13
C GLY A 109 -3.08 13.48 -0.34
N ASN A 110 -3.85 14.26 -1.10
CA ASN A 110 -5.18 13.88 -1.62
C ASN A 110 -5.11 13.09 -2.94
N ILE A 111 -3.98 12.44 -3.20
CA ILE A 111 -3.61 11.87 -4.49
C ILE A 111 -3.53 10.36 -4.34
N THR A 112 -3.79 9.64 -5.43
CA THR A 112 -3.71 8.18 -5.45
C THR A 112 -3.15 7.76 -6.79
N ASN A 113 -1.93 7.23 -6.77
CA ASN A 113 -1.31 6.61 -7.93
C ASN A 113 -1.99 5.27 -8.21
N ILE A 114 -1.82 4.74 -9.41
CA ILE A 114 -2.19 3.36 -9.75
C ILE A 114 -0.91 2.51 -9.82
N ALA A 115 -1.00 1.23 -9.43
CA ALA A 115 0.09 0.26 -9.57
C ALA A 115 0.38 0.01 -11.07
N HIS A 116 1.62 -0.32 -11.43
CA HIS A 116 2.01 -0.49 -12.83
C HIS A 116 1.50 -1.80 -13.45
N GLY A 117 1.60 -1.93 -14.78
CA GLY A 117 1.33 -3.17 -15.48
C GLY A 117 2.16 -4.37 -14.98
N ASP A 118 3.39 -4.15 -14.51
CA ASP A 118 4.23 -5.21 -13.95
C ASP A 118 3.66 -5.77 -12.64
N ASP A 119 3.10 -4.94 -11.76
CA ASP A 119 2.39 -5.40 -10.56
C ASP A 119 0.95 -5.91 -10.89
N CYS A 120 0.36 -5.56 -12.04
CA CYS A 120 -1.03 -5.93 -12.37
C CYS A 120 -1.31 -6.19 -13.86
N LYS A 121 -1.76 -7.42 -14.21
CA LYS A 121 -2.14 -7.79 -15.59
C LYS A 121 -3.27 -6.93 -16.16
N PHE A 122 -4.26 -6.54 -15.36
CA PHE A 122 -5.34 -5.65 -15.82
C PHE A 122 -4.79 -4.29 -16.25
N ILE A 123 -3.88 -3.71 -15.45
CA ILE A 123 -3.24 -2.43 -15.77
C ILE A 123 -2.38 -2.59 -17.02
N SER A 124 -1.56 -3.64 -17.11
CA SER A 124 -0.73 -3.93 -18.29
C SER A 124 -1.55 -4.01 -19.58
N HIS A 125 -2.74 -4.61 -19.54
CA HIS A 125 -3.67 -4.62 -20.67
C HIS A 125 -4.18 -3.21 -20.99
N LYS A 126 -4.62 -2.42 -19.99
CA LYS A 126 -5.13 -1.06 -20.23
C LYS A 126 -4.07 -0.05 -20.65
N GLU A 127 -2.84 -0.16 -20.15
CA GLU A 127 -1.70 0.63 -20.63
C GLU A 127 -1.39 0.30 -22.09
N SER A 128 -1.50 -0.97 -22.49
CA SER A 128 -1.35 -1.40 -23.89
C SER A 128 -2.50 -0.96 -24.80
N GLU A 129 -3.74 -0.92 -24.31
CA GLU A 129 -4.91 -0.41 -25.06
C GLU A 129 -4.83 1.11 -25.28
N LEU A 130 -4.30 1.86 -24.29
CA LEU A 130 -4.19 3.32 -24.32
C LEU A 130 -2.89 3.82 -24.97
N GLY A 131 -1.88 2.95 -25.14
CA GLY A 131 -0.56 3.32 -25.66
C GLY A 131 0.30 4.14 -24.68
N HIS A 132 -0.10 4.25 -23.41
CA HIS A 132 0.65 4.98 -22.38
C HIS A 132 0.41 4.40 -20.98
N HIS A 133 1.31 4.72 -20.04
CA HIS A 133 1.20 4.26 -18.65
C HIS A 133 0.06 4.94 -17.87
N LEU A 134 -0.45 4.24 -16.84
CA LEU A 134 -1.50 4.71 -15.92
C LEU A 134 -0.92 5.28 -14.60
N TYR A 135 0.35 5.67 -14.59
CA TYR A 135 1.04 6.32 -13.45
C TYR A 135 0.60 7.79 -13.22
N PHE A 136 -0.69 8.09 -13.28
CA PHE A 136 -1.24 9.46 -13.14
C PHE A 136 -2.29 9.60 -12.02
N TYR A 137 -2.82 10.81 -11.88
CA TYR A 137 -3.53 11.30 -10.70
C TYR A 137 -5.05 11.07 -10.82
N PHE A 138 -5.51 9.83 -10.60
CA PHE A 138 -6.90 9.45 -10.89
C PHE A 138 -7.91 9.88 -9.81
N ARG A 139 -9.01 10.52 -10.22
CA ARG A 139 -10.21 10.75 -9.38
C ARG A 139 -11.11 9.52 -9.37
N LYS A 140 -11.94 9.37 -8.33
CA LYS A 140 -12.87 8.22 -8.14
C LYS A 140 -13.85 7.98 -9.29
N HIS A 141 -14.15 9.00 -10.11
CA HIS A 141 -15.00 8.88 -11.29
C HIS A 141 -14.24 8.55 -12.59
N GLN A 142 -12.92 8.70 -12.62
CA GLN A 142 -12.06 8.32 -13.75
C GLN A 142 -11.59 6.88 -13.62
N PHE A 143 -11.27 6.44 -12.40
CA PHE A 143 -10.90 5.06 -12.08
C PHE A 143 -11.93 4.43 -11.14
N VAL A 144 -12.83 3.61 -11.68
CA VAL A 144 -13.97 3.03 -10.97
C VAL A 144 -13.59 1.69 -10.37
N CYS A 145 -13.29 1.70 -9.07
CA CYS A 145 -13.24 0.51 -8.23
C CYS A 145 -13.84 0.80 -6.83
N PRO A 146 -15.14 0.54 -6.60
CA PRO A 146 -15.78 0.85 -5.32
C PRO A 146 -15.08 0.21 -4.11
N GLY A 147 -14.76 -1.09 -4.20
CA GLY A 147 -14.06 -1.81 -3.13
C GLY A 147 -12.65 -1.25 -2.85
N CYS A 148 -11.88 -0.94 -3.89
CA CYS A 148 -10.55 -0.35 -3.75
C CYS A 148 -10.61 1.01 -3.04
N TRP A 149 -11.55 1.87 -3.44
CA TRP A 149 -11.71 3.20 -2.85
C TRP A 149 -12.23 3.14 -1.41
N MET A 150 -13.16 2.22 -1.09
CA MET A 150 -13.59 1.99 0.30
C MET A 150 -12.43 1.51 1.18
N ALA A 151 -11.56 0.65 0.66
CA ALA A 151 -10.36 0.20 1.37
C ALA A 151 -9.34 1.34 1.55
N HIS A 152 -9.13 2.19 0.52
CA HIS A 152 -8.33 3.41 0.61
C HIS A 152 -8.86 4.39 1.66
N ASP A 153 -10.15 4.72 1.63
CA ASP A 153 -10.77 5.65 2.57
C ASP A 153 -10.65 5.16 4.02
N LYS A 154 -10.82 3.84 4.24
CA LYS A 154 -10.61 3.20 5.54
C LYS A 154 -9.15 3.26 5.99
N GLU A 155 -8.19 2.93 5.11
CA GLU A 155 -6.77 2.97 5.45
C GLU A 155 -6.30 4.39 5.77
N MET A 156 -6.66 5.37 4.93
CA MET A 156 -6.31 6.78 5.13
C MET A 156 -6.95 7.36 6.40
N ARG A 157 -8.16 6.92 6.78
CA ARG A 157 -8.75 7.25 8.08
C ARG A 157 -7.90 6.69 9.23
N LEU A 158 -7.50 5.41 9.16
CA LEU A 158 -6.66 4.79 10.19
C LEU A 158 -5.24 5.40 10.26
N ILE A 159 -4.69 5.89 9.15
CA ILE A 159 -3.41 6.62 9.14
C ILE A 159 -3.57 7.98 9.83
N LYS A 160 -4.62 8.75 9.47
CA LYS A 160 -4.89 10.07 10.06
C LYS A 160 -5.19 9.99 11.56
N LEU A 161 -5.95 9.00 12.02
CA LEU A 161 -6.17 8.78 13.46
C LEU A 161 -4.86 8.46 14.19
N HIS A 162 -4.00 7.59 13.63
CA HIS A 162 -2.73 7.26 14.26
C HIS A 162 -1.78 8.47 14.37
N ALA A 163 -1.67 9.27 13.31
CA ALA A 163 -0.84 10.47 13.31
C ALA A 163 -1.36 11.53 14.30
N PHE A 164 -2.69 11.72 14.38
CA PHE A 164 -3.31 12.62 15.35
C PHE A 164 -3.09 12.16 16.80
N ASP A 165 -3.30 10.87 17.08
CA ASP A 165 -3.12 10.29 18.43
C ASP A 165 -1.66 10.39 18.92
N ALA A 166 -0.69 10.17 18.03
CA ALA A 166 0.73 10.37 18.33
C ALA A 166 1.05 11.85 18.64
N ALA A 167 0.61 12.78 17.78
CA ALA A 167 0.82 14.22 17.97
C ALA A 167 0.16 14.76 19.25
N MET A 168 -1.07 14.34 19.55
CA MET A 168 -1.77 14.71 20.80
C MET A 168 -1.12 14.12 22.06
N SER A 169 -0.40 13.00 21.92
CA SER A 169 0.32 12.35 23.02
C SER A 169 1.76 12.83 23.20
N GLY A 170 2.27 13.71 22.32
CA GLY A 170 3.69 14.08 22.28
C GLY A 170 4.62 12.91 21.95
N MET A 171 4.12 11.87 21.27
CA MET A 171 4.87 10.67 20.92
C MET A 171 5.45 10.78 19.50
N ASN A 172 6.71 10.38 19.37
CA ASN A 172 7.38 10.15 18.11
C ASN A 172 6.79 8.93 17.37
N ILE A 173 6.79 8.97 16.03
CA ILE A 173 6.37 7.84 15.19
C ILE A 173 7.60 7.17 14.59
N TYR A 174 7.72 5.86 14.83
CA TYR A 174 8.87 5.06 14.40
C TYR A 174 8.50 4.09 13.28
N SER A 175 9.48 3.84 12.42
CA SER A 175 9.40 3.03 11.21
C SER A 175 10.40 1.88 11.30
N PHE A 176 9.93 0.62 11.19
CA PHE A 176 10.80 -0.56 11.24
C PHE A 176 11.29 -0.93 9.83
N ASP A 177 12.59 -0.85 9.59
CA ASP A 177 13.23 -1.26 8.33
C ASP A 177 13.47 -2.77 8.31
N LEU A 178 12.95 -3.47 7.29
CA LEU A 178 13.17 -4.91 7.12
C LEU A 178 14.61 -5.25 6.73
N TRP A 179 15.35 -4.34 6.09
CA TRP A 179 16.72 -4.57 5.64
C TRP A 179 17.71 -4.46 6.81
N ARG A 180 17.73 -3.32 7.51
CA ARG A 180 18.58 -3.11 8.71
C ARG A 180 18.01 -3.77 9.97
N ARG A 181 16.78 -4.31 9.93
CA ARG A 181 16.05 -4.95 11.04
C ARG A 181 15.97 -4.09 12.31
N LYS A 182 15.79 -2.78 12.16
CA LYS A 182 15.78 -1.81 13.25
C LYS A 182 14.75 -0.70 13.06
N TRP A 183 14.45 0.00 14.14
CA TRP A 183 13.62 1.21 14.13
C TRP A 183 14.41 2.44 13.66
N HIS A 184 13.68 3.37 13.07
CA HIS A 184 14.09 4.70 12.63
C HIS A 184 12.98 5.70 13.00
N LEU A 185 13.29 6.95 13.34
CA LEU A 185 12.27 8.01 13.43
C LEU A 185 11.75 8.30 12.00
N ILE A 186 10.49 8.72 11.86
CA ILE A 186 9.93 9.04 10.53
C ILE A 186 10.41 10.41 10.01
N ASP A 187 10.73 11.35 10.90
CA ASP A 187 11.22 12.67 10.53
C ASP A 187 12.63 12.60 9.89
N ASP A 188 13.50 11.69 10.36
CA ASP A 188 14.81 11.34 9.77
C ASP A 188 14.76 10.88 8.29
N LEU A 189 13.56 10.72 7.71
CA LEU A 189 13.34 10.18 6.37
C LEU A 189 12.79 11.22 5.38
N LEU A 190 12.82 12.51 5.76
CA LEU A 190 12.40 13.66 4.94
C LEU A 190 13.51 14.71 4.74
N GLU A 191 14.72 14.45 5.26
CA GLU A 191 15.97 15.19 4.97
C GLU A 191 16.86 14.45 3.94
#